data_AF-A0A943P133-F1
#
_entry.id   AF-A0A943P133-F1
#
_cell.length_a   1.000
_cell.length_b   1.000
_cell.length_c   1.000
_cell.angle_alpha   90.00
_cell.angle_beta   90.00
_cell.angle_gamma   90.00
#
_symmetry.space_group_name_H-M   'P 1'
#
loop_
_entity.id
_entity.type
_entity.pdbx_description
1 polymer ?
#
loop_
_entity_poly.entity_id
_entity_poly.type
_entity_poly.pdbx_seq_one_letter_code
_entity_poly.pdbx_strand_id
1 'polypeptide(L)' 'MIGKRKMCSVMAKEIGRPYRDMLAYGRYQVSGKNEWLRVGGHTLSSTCGMLKLSSPDYSSDTEKYITRIIAEV' A
#
# COMPACT_ATOMS: atom_id res chain seq x y z
N MET A 1 -14.36 -2.72 -2.58
CA MET A 1 -13.53 -1.88 -1.70
C MET A 1 -13.23 -2.67 -0.42
N ILE A 2 -11.99 -2.69 0.05
CA ILE A 2 -11.49 -3.42 1.24
C ILE A 2 -11.44 -2.55 2.50
N GLY A 3 -11.40 -1.22 2.36
CA GLY A 3 -11.47 -0.27 3.46
C GLY A 3 -10.15 -0.04 4.21
N LYS A 4 -10.05 1.13 4.85
CA LYS A 4 -8.83 1.61 5.53
C LYS A 4 -8.20 0.59 6.48
N ARG A 5 -8.99 -0.04 7.37
CA ARG A 5 -8.47 -1.01 8.35
C ARG A 5 -7.81 -2.22 7.68
N LYS A 6 -8.45 -2.78 6.65
CA LYS A 6 -7.90 -3.93 5.91
C LYS A 6 -6.65 -3.51 5.13
N MET A 7 -6.66 -2.34 4.49
CA MET A 7 -5.46 -1.80 3.84
C MET A 7 -4.30 -1.62 4.81
N CYS A 8 -4.53 -1.05 5.99
CA CYS A 8 -3.50 -0.90 7.02
C CYS A 8 -2.97 -2.26 7.48
N SER A 9 -3.83 -3.26 7.63
CA SER A 9 -3.42 -4.61 8.02
C SER A 9 -2.56 -5.29 6.95
N VAL A 10 -2.96 -5.21 5.68
CA VAL A 10 -2.19 -5.75 4.55
C VAL A 10 -0.85 -5.03 4.43
N MET A 11 -0.86 -3.69 4.43
CA MET A 11 0.36 -2.89 4.33
C MET A 11 1.36 -3.24 5.44
N ALA A 12 0.91 -3.30 6.70
CA ALA A 12 1.74 -3.66 7.85
C ALA A 12 2.44 -5.01 7.67
N LYS A 13 1.70 -6.02 7.20
CA LYS A 13 2.23 -7.36 6.92
C LYS A 13 3.27 -7.33 5.80
N GLU A 14 2.97 -6.65 4.70
CA GLU A 14 3.79 -6.67 3.50
C GLU A 14 5.12 -5.92 3.65
N ILE A 15 5.13 -4.82 4.41
CA ILE A 15 6.34 -4.02 4.64
C ILE A 15 7.04 -4.36 5.97
N GLY A 16 6.51 -5.33 6.73
CA GLY A 16 7.09 -5.79 7.99
C GLY A 16 7.08 -4.72 9.11
N ARG A 17 6.09 -3.82 9.11
CA ARG A 17 5.98 -2.75 10.12
C ARG A 17 4.74 -2.90 11.00
N PRO A 18 4.76 -2.37 12.24
CA PRO A 18 3.61 -2.42 13.13
C PRO A 18 2.35 -1.81 12.51
N TYR A 19 1.20 -2.45 12.73
CA TYR A 19 -0.10 -1.94 12.29
C TYR A 19 -0.39 -0.51 12.81
N ARG A 20 0.05 -0.20 14.03
CA ARG A 20 -0.07 1.15 14.63
C ARG A 20 0.60 2.23 13.79
N ASP A 21 1.71 1.92 13.11
CA ASP A 21 2.42 2.86 12.26
C ASP A 21 1.58 3.19 11.02
N MET A 22 0.83 2.21 10.50
CA MET A 22 -0.06 2.42 9.35
C MET A 22 -1.25 3.30 9.72
N LEU A 23 -1.69 3.24 10.99
CA LEU A 23 -2.76 4.11 11.49
C LEU A 23 -2.26 5.52 11.77
N ALA A 24 -1.06 5.66 12.34
CA ALA A 24 -0.49 6.96 12.72
C ALA A 24 0.01 7.76 11.51
N TYR A 25 0.68 7.10 10.57
CA TYR A 25 1.36 7.76 9.45
C TYR A 25 0.70 7.51 8.10
N GLY A 26 -0.30 6.62 8.03
CA GLY A 26 -0.91 6.24 6.77
C GLY A 26 -1.93 7.24 6.24
N ARG A 27 -1.71 7.66 4.99
CA ARG A 27 -2.64 8.48 4.22
C ARG A 27 -3.53 7.57 3.39
N TYR A 28 -4.76 7.39 3.86
CA TYR A 28 -5.80 6.64 3.15
C TYR A 28 -6.66 7.59 2.31
N GLN A 29 -6.92 7.20 1.07
CA GLN A 29 -7.74 7.94 0.13
C GLN A 29 -8.56 6.99 -0.74
N VAL A 30 -9.70 7.48 -1.20
CA VAL A 30 -10.65 6.76 -2.04
C VAL A 30 -11.00 7.64 -3.24
N SER A 31 -11.03 7.04 -4.43
CA SER A 31 -11.52 7.69 -5.64
C SER A 31 -12.36 6.70 -6.44
N GLY A 32 -13.68 6.90 -6.45
CA GLY A 32 -14.62 5.97 -7.07
C GLY A 32 -14.52 4.57 -6.45
N LYS A 33 -14.17 3.57 -7.28
CA LYS A 33 -13.98 2.17 -6.84
C LYS A 33 -12.55 1.84 -6.40
N ASN A 34 -11.65 2.82 -6.46
CA ASN A 34 -10.24 2.64 -6.18
C ASN A 34 -9.89 3.17 -4.79
N GLU A 35 -8.95 2.49 -4.14
CA GLU A 35 -8.45 2.87 -2.82
C GLU A 35 -6.93 2.87 -2.83
N TRP A 36 -6.34 3.74 -2.03
CA TRP A 36 -4.92 3.68 -1.76
C TRP A 36 -4.59 4.08 -0.33
N LEU A 37 -3.53 3.45 0.18
CA LEU A 37 -2.92 3.73 1.46
C LEU A 37 -1.43 3.98 1.22
N ARG A 38 -0.97 5.20 1.51
CA ARG A 38 0.45 5.56 1.44
C ARG A 38 1.04 5.68 2.83
N VAL A 39 2.17 5.02 3.08
CA VAL A 39 2.92 5.07 4.34
C VAL A 39 4.40 5.16 4.03
N GLY A 40 5.02 6.31 4.35
CA GLY A 40 6.39 6.59 3.92
C GLY A 40 6.53 6.53 2.39
N GLY A 41 7.50 5.75 1.90
CA GLY A 41 7.68 5.45 0.48
C GLY A 41 6.75 4.37 -0.07
N HIS A 42 6.00 3.65 0.74
CA HIS A 42 5.18 2.54 0.26
C HIS A 42 3.76 3.01 -0.11
N THR A 43 3.21 2.46 -1.19
CA THR A 43 1.81 2.68 -1.59
C THR A 43 1.12 1.35 -1.84
N LEU A 44 0.10 1.05 -1.04
CA LEU A 44 -0.83 -0.05 -1.29
C LEU A 44 -2.03 0.51 -2.04
N SER A 45 -2.41 -0.10 -3.17
CA SER A 45 -3.58 0.28 -3.96
C SER A 45 -4.50 -0.91 -4.18
N SER A 46 -5.82 -0.65 -4.18
CA SER A 46 -6.87 -1.60 -4.54
C SER A 46 -7.61 -1.00 -5.74
N THR A 47 -7.35 -1.53 -6.93
CA THR A 47 -7.92 -1.04 -8.20
C THR A 47 -8.53 -2.22 -8.94
N CYS A 48 -9.82 -2.13 -9.30
CA CYS A 48 -10.54 -3.18 -10.01
C CYS A 48 -10.42 -4.58 -9.38
N GLY A 49 -10.44 -4.68 -8.05
CA GLY A 49 -10.28 -5.96 -7.35
C GLY A 49 -8.85 -6.49 -7.33
N MET A 50 -7.85 -5.69 -7.69
CA MET A 50 -6.44 -6.08 -7.54
C MET A 50 -5.76 -5.26 -6.46
N LEU A 51 -5.14 -5.94 -5.51
CA LEU A 51 -4.26 -5.36 -4.51
C LEU A 51 -2.83 -5.31 -5.05
N LYS A 52 -2.27 -4.10 -5.15
CA LYS A 52 -0.90 -3.85 -5.61
C LYS A 52 -0.13 -3.07 -4.56
N LEU A 53 1.13 -3.46 -4.33
CA LEU A 53 2.06 -2.72 -3.48
C LEU A 53 3.20 -2.18 -4.32
N SER A 54 3.35 -0.87 -4.27
CA SER A 54 4.49 -0.14 -4.81
C SER A 54 5.43 0.23 -3.67
N SER A 55 6.70 -0.14 -3.79
CA SER A 55 7.75 0.11 -2.80
C SER A 55 8.96 0.76 -3.46
N PRO A 56 9.70 1.62 -2.76
CA PRO A 56 10.95 2.17 -3.26
C PRO A 56 11.96 1.04 -3.50
N ASP A 57 12.67 1.14 -4.61
CA ASP A 57 13.76 0.27 -5.01
C ASP A 57 15.09 0.98 -4.79
N TYR A 58 15.85 0.47 -3.82
CA TYR A 58 17.16 1.02 -3.44
C TYR A 58 18.33 0.36 -4.18
N SER A 59 18.06 -0.52 -5.15
CA SER A 59 19.10 -1.17 -5.95
C SER A 59 19.67 -0.29 -7.08
N SER A 60 19.05 0.86 -7.35
CA SER A 60 19.41 1.80 -8.41
C SER A 60 19.75 3.16 -7.79
N ASP A 61 20.74 3.87 -8.34
CA ASP A 61 21.04 5.28 -8.01
C ASP A 61 19.93 6.27 -8.44
N THR A 62 18.76 5.75 -8.82
CA THR A 62 17.61 6.51 -9.27
C THR A 62 16.42 6.08 -8.43
N GLU A 63 15.63 7.03 -7.95
CA GLU A 63 14.43 6.72 -7.17
C GLU A 63 13.42 5.99 -8.06
N LYS A 64 13.43 4.66 -7.98
CA LYS A 64 12.51 3.77 -8.70
C LYS A 64 11.53 3.16 -7.71
N TYR A 65 10.37 2.78 -8.23
CA TYR A 65 9.35 2.08 -7.47
C TYR A 65 9.05 0.75 -8.16
N ILE A 66 9.21 -0.34 -7.42
CA ILE A 66 8.79 -1.67 -7.88
C ILE A 66 7.35 -1.88 -7.41
N THR A 67 6.49 -2.28 -8.35
CA THR A 67 5.10 -2.63 -8.05
C THR A 67 4.90 -4.13 -8.20
N ARG A 68 4.32 -4.77 -7.19
CA ARG A 68 3.92 -6.18 -7.23
C ARG A 68 2.45 -6.36 -6.92
N ILE A 69 1.83 -7.38 -7.49
CA ILE A 69 0.46 -7.80 -7.16
C ILE A 69 0.54 -8.67 -5.90
N ILE A 70 -0.31 -8.39 -4.92
CA ILE A 70 -0.36 -9.13 -3.65
C ILE A 70 -1.54 -10.10 -3.63
N ALA A 71 -2.69 -9.67 -4.16
CA ALA A 71 -3.92 -10.47 -4.15
C ALA A 71 -4.95 -9.95 -5.17
N GLU A 72 -5.87 -10.84 -5.54
CA GLU A 72 -7.16 -10.49 -6.14
C GLU A 72 -8.22 -10.41 -5.01
N VAL A 73 -9.19 -9.50 -5.15
CA VAL A 73 -10.09 -9.03 -4.09
C VAL A 73 -11.52 -8.85 -4.58
#